data_AF-A0A969Y118-F1
#
_entry.id   AF-A0A969Y118-F1
#
_cell.length_a   1.000
_cell.length_b   1.000
_cell.length_c   1.000
_cell.angle_alpha   90.00
_cell.angle_beta   90.00
_cell.angle_gamma   90.00
#
_symmetry.space_group_name_H-M   'P 1'
#
loop_
_entity.id
_entity.type
_entity.pdbx_description
1 polymer ?
#
loop_
_entity_poly.entity_id
_entity_poly.type
_entity_poly.pdbx_seq_one_letter_code
_entity_poly.pdbx_strand_id
1 'polypeptide(L)'
;MQTRRRSMLLLVPLLICPAVEGCRRSAAPASVAATNSMLECAVRDLLGEAAPVLRLAEPGMCPGHFDIRPSQVEALRRCRLLVRLDFQQSLDRRLAGAVGDGLTIAEVRPGGGLCEPDSYLTACRQTADALVAAGLLDRAR
;
A
#
# COMPACT_ATOMS: atom_id res chain seq x y z
N MET A 1 -53.38 -52.70 20.68
CA MET A 1 -52.97 -52.62 22.10
C MET A 1 -51.62 -53.29 22.27
N GLN A 2 -50.81 -52.77 23.20
CA GLN A 2 -49.54 -53.29 23.74
C GLN A 2 -48.26 -52.97 22.93
N THR A 3 -47.77 -51.72 23.02
CA THR A 3 -46.78 -51.18 23.99
C THR A 3 -45.35 -51.65 23.76
N ARG A 4 -44.60 -50.76 23.08
CA ARG A 4 -43.16 -50.79 22.86
C ARG A 4 -42.39 -50.73 24.18
N ARG A 5 -41.41 -51.63 24.36
CA ARG A 5 -40.38 -51.54 25.39
C ARG A 5 -39.13 -50.87 24.81
N ARG A 6 -38.78 -49.74 25.44
CA ARG A 6 -37.44 -49.28 25.85
C ARG A 6 -36.29 -49.51 24.86
N SER A 7 -35.73 -48.41 24.35
CA SER A 7 -34.27 -48.26 24.22
C SER A 7 -33.93 -46.77 24.26
N MET A 8 -33.31 -46.40 25.38
CA MET A 8 -32.58 -45.16 25.60
C MET A 8 -31.49 -45.04 24.53
N LEU A 9 -31.58 -44.03 23.67
CA LEU A 9 -30.51 -43.64 22.76
C LEU A 9 -30.31 -42.14 22.90
N LEU A 10 -29.26 -41.78 23.63
CA LEU A 10 -28.66 -40.46 23.65
C LEU A 10 -28.39 -40.02 22.20
N LEU A 11 -28.99 -38.90 21.79
CA LEU A 11 -28.68 -38.24 20.53
C LEU A 11 -27.74 -37.05 20.80
N VAL A 12 -26.44 -37.33 20.76
CA VAL A 12 -25.35 -36.39 20.48
C VAL A 12 -24.52 -37.13 19.43
N PRO A 13 -24.18 -36.58 18.25
CA PRO A 13 -23.47 -35.31 18.05
C PRO A 13 -24.06 -34.54 16.83
N LEU A 14 -23.59 -33.40 16.31
CA LEU A 14 -22.24 -33.08 15.86
C LEU A 14 -22.32 -31.65 15.28
N LEU A 15 -22.09 -30.62 16.11
CA LEU A 15 -21.88 -29.26 15.63
C LEU A 15 -20.47 -29.18 15.03
N ILE A 16 -20.35 -29.51 13.75
CA ILE A 16 -19.18 -29.18 12.94
C ILE A 16 -19.29 -27.68 12.66
N CYS A 17 -18.61 -26.85 13.45
CA CYS A 17 -18.27 -25.50 13.02
C CYS A 17 -17.29 -25.64 11.85
N PRO A 18 -17.63 -25.25 10.61
CA PRO A 18 -16.58 -25.02 9.63
C PRO A 18 -15.72 -23.87 10.19
N ALA A 19 -14.44 -24.13 10.37
CA ALA A 19 -13.48 -23.06 10.62
C ALA A 19 -13.61 -22.07 9.47
N VAL A 20 -14.11 -20.87 9.78
CA VAL A 20 -14.06 -19.75 8.85
C VAL A 20 -12.57 -19.38 8.77
N GLU A 21 -11.89 -19.98 7.80
CA GLU A 21 -10.53 -19.60 7.44
C GLU A 21 -10.60 -18.15 6.96
N GLY A 22 -10.37 -17.22 7.88
CA GLY A 22 -10.36 -15.79 7.61
C GLY A 22 -9.41 -15.55 6.44
N CYS A 23 -9.95 -15.05 5.33
CA CYS A 23 -9.22 -14.81 4.10
C CYS A 23 -8.18 -13.70 4.34
N ARG A 24 -7.06 -14.03 4.97
CA ARG A 24 -5.85 -13.22 4.92
C ARG A 24 -5.31 -13.38 3.51
N ARG A 25 -5.83 -12.57 2.57
CA ARG A 25 -5.08 -12.26 1.35
C ARG A 25 -3.78 -11.64 1.83
N SER A 26 -2.71 -12.42 1.86
CA SER A 26 -1.36 -11.87 1.78
C SER A 26 -1.31 -11.14 0.45
N ALA A 27 -1.62 -9.85 0.46
CA ALA A 27 -1.34 -8.98 -0.66
C ALA A 27 0.16 -9.12 -0.95
N ALA A 28 0.52 -9.31 -2.22
CA ALA A 28 1.91 -9.30 -2.62
C ALA A 28 2.57 -8.02 -2.06
N PRO A 29 3.80 -8.08 -1.53
CA PRO A 29 4.45 -6.90 -0.97
C PRO A 29 4.50 -5.79 -2.03
N ALA A 30 4.06 -4.59 -1.65
CA ALA A 30 4.09 -3.43 -2.53
C ALA A 30 5.55 -3.08 -2.85
N SER A 31 5.90 -3.05 -4.14
CA SER A 31 7.22 -2.61 -4.58
C SER A 31 7.34 -1.08 -4.55
N VAL A 32 6.22 -0.37 -4.56
CA VAL A 32 6.15 1.10 -4.56
C VAL A 32 5.37 1.60 -3.37
N ALA A 33 5.86 2.67 -2.76
CA ALA A 33 5.17 3.44 -1.75
C ALA A 33 4.93 4.86 -2.25
N ALA A 34 3.85 5.49 -1.75
CA ALA A 34 3.48 6.86 -2.05
C ALA A 34 3.18 7.60 -0.76
N THR A 35 3.61 8.85 -0.64
CA THR A 35 3.38 9.61 0.60
C THR A 35 1.93 10.04 0.81
N ASN A 36 1.14 10.17 -0.25
CA ASN A 36 -0.28 10.55 -0.18
C ASN A 36 -1.12 9.87 -1.27
N SER A 37 -2.43 10.14 -1.28
CA SER A 37 -3.36 9.56 -2.26
C SER A 37 -3.14 10.05 -3.68
N MET A 38 -2.69 11.29 -3.88
CA MET A 38 -2.42 11.81 -5.23
C MET A 38 -1.26 11.08 -5.91
N LEU A 39 -0.16 10.84 -5.19
CA LEU A 39 0.96 10.06 -5.71
C LEU A 39 0.62 8.57 -5.81
N GLU A 40 -0.24 8.04 -4.93
CA GLU A 40 -0.77 6.68 -5.09
C GLU A 40 -1.53 6.54 -6.42
N CYS A 41 -2.44 7.47 -6.73
CA CYS A 41 -3.14 7.49 -8.01
C CYS A 41 -2.16 7.57 -9.18
N ALA A 42 -1.17 8.47 -9.12
CA ALA A 42 -0.18 8.60 -10.20
C ALA A 42 0.58 7.28 -10.46
N VAL A 43 0.92 6.53 -9.40
CA VAL A 43 1.56 5.21 -9.54
C VAL A 43 0.60 4.18 -10.15
N ARG A 44 -0.66 4.15 -9.72
CA ARG A 44 -1.67 3.19 -10.22
C ARG A 44 -2.08 3.47 -11.66
N ASP A 45 -2.18 4.73 -12.05
CA ASP A 45 -2.44 5.13 -13.44
C ASP A 45 -1.32 4.61 -14.38
N LEU A 46 -0.09 4.45 -13.88
CA LEU A 46 1.07 4.02 -14.65
C LEU A 46 1.32 2.51 -14.59
N LEU A 47 1.11 1.87 -13.44
CA LEU A 47 1.34 0.43 -13.25
C LEU A 47 0.07 -0.43 -13.37
N GLY A 48 -1.09 0.21 -13.47
CA GLY A 48 -2.42 -0.40 -13.46
C GLY A 48 -3.11 -0.34 -12.10
N GLU A 49 -4.44 -0.22 -12.10
CA GLU A 49 -5.28 -0.06 -10.90
C GLU A 49 -5.11 -1.13 -9.82
N ALA A 50 -4.73 -2.34 -10.21
CA ALA A 50 -4.51 -3.47 -9.31
C ALA A 50 -3.11 -3.48 -8.66
N ALA A 51 -2.21 -2.56 -9.04
CA ALA A 51 -0.87 -2.51 -8.51
C ALA A 51 -0.89 -2.24 -6.99
N PRO A 52 -0.22 -3.07 -6.18
CA PRO A 52 -0.14 -2.82 -4.75
C PRO A 52 0.78 -1.63 -4.48
N VAL A 53 0.23 -0.57 -3.89
CA VAL A 53 0.97 0.64 -3.48
C VAL A 53 0.83 0.84 -1.97
N LEU A 54 1.95 0.98 -1.27
CA LEU A 54 1.94 1.34 0.15
C LEU A 54 1.73 2.85 0.29
N ARG A 55 0.56 3.29 0.75
CA ARG A 55 0.31 4.70 1.03
C ARG A 55 0.65 5.07 2.47
N LEU A 56 1.38 6.17 2.68
CA LEU A 56 1.79 6.62 4.01
C LEU A 56 0.74 7.49 4.70
N ALA A 57 0.31 8.60 4.08
CA ALA A 57 -0.73 9.46 4.63
C ALA A 57 -2.13 8.93 4.26
N GLU A 58 -2.94 8.64 5.28
CA GLU A 58 -4.32 8.17 5.09
C GLU A 58 -5.24 9.24 4.46
N PRO A 59 -6.35 8.91 3.76
CA PRO A 59 -7.22 9.94 3.20
C PRO A 59 -7.81 10.76 4.35
N GLY A 60 -7.91 12.07 4.16
CA GLY A 60 -8.32 13.00 5.22
C GLY A 60 -7.17 13.48 6.11
N MET A 61 -5.93 13.04 5.88
CA MET A 61 -4.74 13.60 6.53
C MET A 61 -4.04 14.62 5.63
N CYS A 62 -3.63 15.77 6.21
CA CYS A 62 -2.81 16.74 5.48
C CYS A 62 -1.39 16.18 5.29
N PRO A 63 -0.89 16.02 4.04
CA PRO A 63 0.42 15.43 3.79
C PRO A 63 1.59 16.29 4.31
N GLY A 64 1.38 17.59 4.54
CA GLY A 64 2.42 18.50 5.05
C GLY A 64 2.80 18.29 6.51
N HIS A 65 1.91 17.69 7.31
CA HIS A 65 2.13 17.41 8.75
C HIS A 65 2.12 15.90 9.05
N PHE A 66 2.47 15.07 8.06
CA PHE A 66 2.49 13.64 8.24
C PHE A 66 3.64 13.19 9.15
N ASP A 67 3.30 12.55 10.28
CA ASP A 67 4.24 11.87 11.15
C ASP A 67 4.32 10.37 10.82
N ILE A 68 5.48 9.95 10.34
CA ILE A 68 5.72 8.55 10.01
C ILE A 68 5.82 7.68 11.27
N ARG A 69 5.10 6.55 11.26
CA ARG A 69 5.09 5.57 12.36
C ARG A 69 6.21 4.53 12.18
N PRO A 70 6.76 3.96 13.26
CA PRO A 70 7.75 2.89 13.16
C PRO A 70 7.30 1.70 12.29
N SER A 71 6.03 1.29 12.41
CA SER A 71 5.47 0.21 11.58
C SER A 71 5.44 0.53 10.09
N GLN A 72 5.34 1.81 9.71
CA GLN A 72 5.41 2.24 8.32
C GLN A 72 6.85 2.24 7.81
N VAL A 73 7.83 2.56 8.65
CA VAL A 73 9.25 2.40 8.30
C VAL A 73 9.56 0.93 8.01
N GLU A 74 9.09 0.01 8.84
CA GLU A 74 9.26 -1.43 8.61
C GLU A 74 8.54 -1.93 7.36
N ALA A 75 7.37 -1.38 7.03
CA ALA A 75 6.69 -1.67 5.77
C ALA A 75 7.47 -1.15 4.56
N LEU A 76 8.05 0.05 4.66
CA LEU A 76 8.86 0.66 3.60
C LEU A 76 10.14 -0.11 3.30
N ARG A 77 10.72 -0.85 4.26
CA ARG A 77 11.87 -1.74 4.01
C ARG A 77 11.58 -2.85 2.99
N ARG A 78 10.29 -3.12 2.70
CA ARG A 78 9.86 -4.08 1.68
C ARG A 78 9.60 -3.44 0.31
N CYS A 79 9.64 -2.12 0.24
CA CYS A 79 9.45 -1.36 -1.00
C CYS A 79 10.81 -1.07 -1.64
N ARG A 80 10.81 -0.96 -2.97
CA ARG A 80 11.98 -0.56 -3.76
C ARG A 80 11.99 0.95 -4.02
N LEU A 81 10.81 1.56 -4.13
CA LEU A 81 10.64 2.97 -4.45
C LEU A 81 9.63 3.62 -3.50
N LEU A 82 9.97 4.78 -2.95
CA LEU A 82 9.04 5.71 -2.32
C LEU A 82 8.95 6.97 -3.18
N VAL A 83 7.75 7.28 -3.64
CA VAL A 83 7.44 8.54 -4.34
C VAL A 83 6.92 9.55 -3.31
N ARG A 84 7.56 10.70 -3.23
CA ARG A 84 7.37 11.69 -2.16
C ARG A 84 7.23 13.10 -2.71
N LEU A 85 6.39 13.95 -2.11
CA LEU A 85 6.33 15.37 -2.43
C LEU A 85 7.53 16.16 -1.88
N ASP A 86 8.00 17.13 -2.63
CA ASP A 86 9.15 17.99 -2.29
C ASP A 86 9.09 18.65 -0.91
N PHE A 87 7.92 19.13 -0.48
CA PHE A 87 7.76 19.72 0.84
C PHE A 87 7.87 18.71 2.00
N GLN A 88 7.95 17.41 1.72
CA GLN A 88 8.10 16.35 2.73
C GLN A 88 9.57 15.95 2.96
N GLN A 89 10.52 16.85 2.64
CA GLN A 89 11.97 16.69 2.86
C GLN A 89 12.40 16.15 4.23
N SER A 90 11.61 16.44 5.26
CA SER A 90 11.85 15.98 6.64
C SER A 90 11.79 14.46 6.80
N LEU A 91 11.15 13.72 5.88
CA LEU A 91 11.06 12.26 5.91
C LEU A 91 12.40 11.58 5.62
N ASP A 92 13.30 12.19 4.84
CA ASP A 92 14.55 11.52 4.39
C ASP A 92 15.42 11.09 5.57
N ARG A 93 15.59 11.98 6.54
CA ARG A 93 16.38 11.66 7.74
C ARG A 93 15.78 10.50 8.53
N ARG A 94 14.44 10.43 8.59
CA ARG A 94 13.72 9.37 9.31
C ARG A 94 13.80 8.03 8.57
N LEU A 95 14.00 8.08 7.25
CA LEU A 95 14.06 6.92 6.37
C LEU A 95 15.49 6.49 5.98
N ALA A 96 16.53 7.16 6.49
CA ALA A 96 17.92 6.86 6.17
C ALA A 96 18.27 5.37 6.36
N GLY A 97 17.72 4.72 7.40
CA GLY A 97 17.91 3.29 7.62
C GLY A 97 17.21 2.40 6.59
N ALA A 98 16.04 2.80 6.06
CA ALA A 98 15.38 2.06 4.99
C ALA A 98 16.07 2.28 3.64
N VAL A 99 16.63 3.48 3.43
CA VAL A 99 17.46 3.79 2.26
C VAL A 99 18.74 2.94 2.24
N GLY A 100 19.39 2.79 3.39
CA GLY A 100 20.55 1.89 3.55
C GLY A 100 20.24 0.43 3.21
N ASP A 101 18.98 0.02 3.35
CA ASP A 101 18.49 -1.33 3.05
C ASP A 101 17.98 -1.49 1.60
N GLY A 102 18.07 -0.44 0.77
CA GLY A 102 17.75 -0.50 -0.65
C GLY A 102 16.48 0.24 -1.07
N LEU A 103 15.80 0.97 -0.19
CA LEU A 103 14.72 1.88 -0.57
C LEU A 103 15.28 3.08 -1.36
N THR A 104 14.75 3.35 -2.54
CA THR A 104 15.00 4.60 -3.27
C THR A 104 13.89 5.60 -2.97
N ILE A 105 14.25 6.83 -2.62
CA ILE A 105 13.28 7.93 -2.46
C ILE A 105 13.35 8.81 -3.71
N ALA A 106 12.23 8.89 -4.43
CA ALA A 106 12.05 9.80 -5.56
C ALA A 106 11.21 11.01 -5.13
N GLU A 107 11.77 12.18 -5.31
CA GLU A 107 11.08 13.44 -5.07
C GLU A 107 10.23 13.84 -6.29
N VAL A 108 9.00 14.27 -6.01
CA VAL A 108 8.06 14.81 -6.98
C VAL A 108 7.75 16.25 -6.62
N ARG A 109 7.91 17.13 -7.60
CA ARG A 109 7.64 18.57 -7.57
C ARG A 109 6.49 18.86 -8.54
N PRO A 110 5.23 18.92 -8.07
CA PRO A 110 4.08 19.18 -8.93
C PRO A 110 4.12 20.57 -9.59
N GLY A 111 4.80 21.55 -8.98
CA GLY A 111 4.98 22.90 -9.53
C GLY A 111 3.83 23.87 -9.27
N GLY A 112 2.66 23.37 -8.89
CA GLY A 112 1.48 24.16 -8.49
C GLY A 112 0.67 23.47 -7.39
N GLY A 113 -0.61 23.85 -7.27
CA GLY A 113 -1.52 23.26 -6.28
C GLY A 113 -1.80 21.78 -6.56
N LEU A 114 -1.92 20.97 -5.51
CA LEU A 114 -2.20 19.52 -5.65
C LEU A 114 -3.57 19.21 -6.29
N CYS A 115 -4.46 20.20 -6.38
CA CYS A 115 -5.77 20.10 -7.04
C CYS A 115 -5.77 20.66 -8.47
N GLU A 116 -4.63 21.11 -8.98
CA GLU A 116 -4.51 21.59 -10.35
C GLU A 116 -4.21 20.43 -11.31
N PRO A 117 -4.95 20.29 -12.43
CA PRO A 117 -4.72 19.20 -13.39
C PRO A 117 -3.29 19.15 -13.94
N ASP A 118 -2.69 20.31 -14.25
CA ASP A 118 -1.31 20.38 -14.78
C ASP A 118 -0.27 19.91 -13.76
N SER A 119 -0.55 20.15 -12.47
CA SER A 119 0.29 19.66 -11.37
C SER A 119 0.22 18.13 -11.27
N TYR A 120 -0.95 17.53 -11.50
CA TYR A 120 -1.08 16.07 -11.57
C TYR A 120 -0.33 15.47 -12.77
N LEU A 121 -0.46 16.07 -13.97
CA LEU A 121 0.28 15.63 -15.16
C LEU A 121 1.80 15.70 -14.95
N THR A 122 2.27 16.75 -14.27
CA THR A 122 3.67 16.90 -13.90
C THR A 122 4.11 15.82 -12.91
N ALA A 123 3.30 15.53 -11.89
CA ALA A 123 3.54 14.45 -10.95
C ALA A 123 3.60 13.08 -11.63
N CYS A 124 2.69 12.79 -12.58
CA CYS A 124 2.69 11.54 -13.34
C CYS A 124 3.97 11.37 -14.16
N ARG A 125 4.44 12.41 -14.86
CA ARG A 125 5.69 12.34 -15.64
C ARG A 125 6.90 12.04 -14.76
N GLN A 126 7.06 12.77 -13.66
CA GLN A 126 8.17 12.56 -12.72
C GLN A 126 8.09 11.18 -12.05
N THR A 127 6.86 10.72 -11.73
CA THR A 127 6.63 9.38 -11.19
C THR A 127 6.99 8.30 -12.21
N ALA A 128 6.63 8.48 -13.49
CA ALA A 128 7.01 7.56 -14.56
C ALA A 128 8.54 7.46 -14.72
N ASP A 129 9.24 8.59 -14.70
CA ASP A 129 10.71 8.61 -14.75
C ASP A 129 11.33 7.88 -13.54
N ALA A 130 10.78 8.09 -12.34
CA ALA A 130 11.23 7.38 -11.14
C ALA A 130 10.97 5.86 -11.22
N LEU A 131 9.81 5.45 -11.75
CA LEU A 131 9.48 4.04 -11.97
C LEU A 131 10.41 3.38 -12.99
N VAL A 132 10.71 4.07 -14.09
CA VAL A 132 11.68 3.60 -15.09
C VAL A 132 13.08 3.47 -14.49
N ALA A 133 13.53 4.48 -13.75
CA ALA A 133 14.84 4.46 -13.08
C ALA A 133 14.94 3.32 -12.05
N ALA A 134 13.85 2.98 -11.38
CA ALA A 134 13.77 1.84 -10.46
C ALA A 134 13.61 0.48 -11.16
N GLY A 135 13.47 0.44 -12.50
CA GLY A 135 13.20 -0.79 -13.25
C GLY A 135 11.85 -1.43 -12.89
N LEU A 136 10.84 -0.58 -12.60
CA LEU A 136 9.48 -0.97 -12.27
C LEU A 136 8.48 -0.67 -13.40
N LEU A 137 8.91 0.08 -14.40
CA LEU A 137 8.16 0.39 -15.61
C LEU A 137 9.13 0.38 -16.81
N ASP A 138 8.71 -0.24 -17.92
CA ASP A 138 9.48 -0.19 -19.16
C ASP A 138 9.20 1.11 -19.90
N ARG A 139 10.25 1.74 -20.44
CA ARG A 139 10.07 2.89 -21.34
C ARG A 139 9.60 2.36 -22.70
N ALA A 140 8.44 2.83 -23.14
CA ALA A 140 7.99 2.58 -24.51
C ALA A 140 9.07 3.09 -25.49
N ARG A 141 9.51 2.22 -26.40
CA ARG A 141 10.47 2.57 -27.46
C ARG A 141 9.85 3.42 -28.54
#